data_AF-A0A392SAU2-F1
#
_entry.id   AF-A0A392SAU2-F1
#
_cell.length_a   1.000
_cell.length_b   1.000
_cell.length_c   1.000
_cell.angle_alpha   90.00
_cell.angle_beta   90.00
_cell.angle_gamma   90.00
#
_symmetry.space_group_name_H-M   'P 1'
#
loop_
_entity.id
_entity.type
_entity.pdbx_description
1 polymer ?
#
loop_
_entity_poly.entity_id
_entity_poly.type
_entity_poly.pdbx_seq_one_letter_code
_entity_poly.pdbx_strand_id
1 'polypeptide(L)'
;VDIWNDLRERFSQGDLIRISELQQEIHSMKQENRSVTDFYSDLKVLWEELELYFPIPSCTCPRRCTCEAMRSARRNHSLLHTI
;
A
#
# COMPACT_ATOMS: atom_id res chain seq x y z
N VAL A 1 22.94 -20.34 -0.80
CA VAL A 1 21.82 -19.39 -0.86
C VAL A 1 20.93 -19.70 0.32
N ASP A 2 20.78 -18.75 1.23
CA ASP A 2 19.97 -18.90 2.44
C ASP A 2 18.49 -19.09 2.04
N ILE A 3 17.81 -20.10 2.57
CA ILE A 3 16.43 -20.47 2.19
C ILE A 3 15.49 -19.27 2.36
N TRP A 4 15.74 -18.44 3.38
CA TRP A 4 15.01 -17.20 3.59
C TRP A 4 15.16 -16.22 2.42
N ASN A 5 16.34 -16.10 1.82
CA ASN A 5 16.54 -15.17 0.72
C ASN A 5 15.80 -15.61 -0.56
N ASP A 6 15.73 -16.92 -0.85
CA ASP A 6 14.96 -17.45 -1.98
C ASP A 6 13.45 -17.29 -1.77
N LEU A 7 12.95 -17.59 -0.56
CA LEU A 7 11.55 -17.34 -0.21
C LEU A 7 11.21 -15.85 -0.30
N ARG A 8 12.07 -14.98 0.23
CA ARG A 8 11.90 -13.54 0.09
C ARG A 8 11.89 -13.16 -1.37
N GLU A 9 12.87 -13.53 -2.19
CA GLU A 9 12.91 -13.12 -3.60
C GLU A 9 11.66 -13.55 -4.39
N ARG A 10 11.13 -14.75 -4.13
CA ARG A 10 9.93 -15.28 -4.79
C ARG A 10 8.62 -14.67 -4.30
N PHE A 11 8.49 -14.42 -3.01
CA PHE A 11 7.24 -13.95 -2.38
C PHE A 11 7.26 -12.46 -1.99
N SER A 12 8.39 -11.77 -2.15
CA SER A 12 8.55 -10.32 -1.89
C SER A 12 8.23 -9.45 -3.08
N GLN A 13 8.02 -10.03 -4.28
CA GLN A 13 7.33 -9.32 -5.34
C GLN A 13 5.92 -9.10 -4.81
N GLY A 14 5.72 -7.93 -4.19
CA GLY A 14 4.55 -7.61 -3.38
C GLY A 14 3.32 -8.05 -4.14
N ASP A 15 2.42 -8.76 -3.46
CA ASP A 15 1.34 -9.55 -4.05
C ASP A 15 0.55 -8.73 -5.08
N LEU A 16 1.05 -8.66 -6.32
CA LEU A 16 0.54 -7.76 -7.36
C LEU A 16 -0.88 -8.16 -7.73
N ILE A 17 -1.17 -9.46 -7.55
CA ILE A 17 -2.49 -10.03 -7.69
C ILE A 17 -3.39 -9.41 -6.61
N ARG A 18 -3.02 -9.51 -5.32
CA ARG A 18 -3.82 -8.91 -4.24
C ARG A 18 -3.97 -7.40 -4.35
N ILE A 19 -2.93 -6.68 -4.75
CA ILE A 19 -2.99 -5.24 -5.03
C ILE A 19 -4.03 -4.95 -6.12
N SER A 20 -4.02 -5.71 -7.22
CA SER A 20 -4.99 -5.58 -8.30
C SER A 20 -6.41 -5.92 -7.85
N GLU A 21 -6.58 -6.95 -7.03
CA GLU A 21 -7.88 -7.33 -6.45
C GLU A 21 -8.43 -6.20 -5.57
N LEU A 22 -7.63 -5.67 -4.64
CA LEU A 22 -7.99 -4.55 -3.78
C LEU A 22 -8.40 -3.31 -4.60
N GLN A 23 -7.65 -2.99 -5.65
CA GLN A 23 -8.00 -1.88 -6.55
C GLN A 23 -9.34 -2.09 -7.25
N GLN A 24 -9.63 -3.33 -7.68
CA GLN A 24 -10.92 -3.67 -8.30
C GLN A 24 -12.07 -3.65 -7.28
N GLU A 25 -11.86 -4.17 -6.08
CA GLU A 25 -12.84 -4.12 -4.98
C GLU A 25 -13.19 -2.66 -4.67
N ILE A 26 -12.20 -1.80 -4.43
CA ILE A 26 -12.37 -0.37 -4.19
C ILE A 26 -13.12 0.32 -5.34
N HIS A 27 -12.72 0.06 -6.60
CA HIS A 27 -13.36 0.68 -7.77
C HIS A 27 -14.79 0.22 -8.00
N SER A 28 -15.11 -1.03 -7.63
CA SER A 28 -16.45 -1.61 -7.82
C SER A 28 -17.42 -1.30 -6.67
N MET A 29 -16.92 -0.83 -5.53
CA MET A 29 -17.74 -0.47 -4.37
C MET A 29 -18.72 0.66 -4.69
N LYS A 30 -19.99 0.41 -4.37
CA LYS A 30 -21.08 1.39 -4.44
C LYS A 30 -21.77 1.48 -3.09
N GLN A 31 -22.20 2.67 -2.70
CA GLN A 31 -22.89 2.87 -1.41
C GLN A 31 -24.19 2.05 -1.35
N GLU A 32 -24.96 2.05 -2.44
CA GLU A 32 -26.27 1.41 -2.53
C GLU A 32 -27.18 1.86 -1.36
N ASN A 33 -27.79 0.91 -0.66
CA ASN A 33 -28.73 1.15 0.44
C ASN A 33 -28.03 1.28 1.80
N ARG A 34 -26.69 1.24 1.86
CA ARG A 34 -25.92 1.36 3.11
C ARG A 34 -25.90 2.80 3.60
N SER A 35 -25.75 2.97 4.92
CA SER A 35 -25.46 4.29 5.47
C SER A 35 -24.07 4.77 4.99
N VAL A 36 -23.87 6.09 4.99
CA VAL A 36 -22.57 6.67 4.63
C VAL A 36 -21.46 6.13 5.55
N THR A 37 -21.77 5.98 6.84
CA THR A 37 -20.84 5.47 7.85
C THR A 37 -20.41 4.03 7.55
N ASP A 38 -21.38 3.15 7.23
CA ASP A 38 -21.07 1.74 6.96
C ASP A 38 -20.26 1.61 5.67
N PHE A 39 -20.68 2.31 4.61
CA PHE A 39 -19.97 2.32 3.33
C PHE A 39 -18.52 2.82 3.48
N TYR A 40 -18.33 3.94 4.18
CA TYR A 40 -17.00 4.51 4.35
C TYR A 40 -16.12 3.64 5.26
N SER A 41 -16.69 3.00 6.28
CA SER A 41 -15.95 2.07 7.15
C SER A 41 -15.41 0.88 6.34
N ASP A 42 -16.25 0.27 5.50
CA ASP A 42 -15.83 -0.84 4.62
C ASP A 42 -14.75 -0.38 3.62
N LEU A 43 -14.95 0.79 3.00
CA LEU A 43 -13.99 1.35 2.04
C LEU A 43 -12.64 1.63 2.70
N LYS A 44 -12.66 2.14 3.93
CA LYS A 44 -11.46 2.43 4.70
C LYS A 44 -10.64 1.19 5.01
N VAL A 45 -11.29 0.06 5.33
CA VAL A 45 -10.60 -1.22 5.56
C VAL A 45 -9.82 -1.66 4.33
N LEU A 46 -10.42 -1.58 3.14
CA LEU A 46 -9.73 -1.93 1.89
C LEU A 46 -8.56 -1.00 1.58
N TRP A 47 -8.72 0.31 1.85
CA TRP A 47 -7.63 1.27 1.69
C TRP A 47 -6.47 1.00 2.65
N GLU A 48 -6.75 0.73 3.93
CA GLU A 48 -5.72 0.39 4.93
C GLU A 48 -4.98 -0.88 4.54
N GLU A 49 -5.66 -1.89 3.98
CA GLU A 49 -5.01 -3.10 3.47
C GLU A 49 -4.11 -2.78 2.26
N LEU A 50 -4.61 -1.98 1.32
CA LEU A 50 -3.84 -1.57 0.13
C LEU A 50 -2.57 -0.79 0.50
N GLU A 51 -2.63 0.05 1.54
CA GLU A 51 -1.48 0.80 2.05
C GLU A 51 -0.33 -0.09 2.54
N LEU A 52 -0.61 -1.30 3.06
CA LEU A 52 0.42 -2.25 3.51
C LEU A 52 1.37 -2.67 2.38
N TYR A 53 0.91 -2.59 1.13
CA TYR A 53 1.69 -2.93 -0.06
C TYR A 53 2.56 -1.79 -0.59
N PHE A 54 2.44 -0.58 -0.04
CA PHE A 54 3.24 0.59 -0.44
C PHE A 54 4.18 1.08 0.67
N PRO A 55 5.07 0.23 1.22
CA PRO A 55 5.97 0.65 2.29
C PRO A 55 6.92 1.74 1.81
N ILE A 56 7.19 2.73 2.68
CA ILE A 56 8.24 3.72 2.40
C ILE A 56 9.56 2.97 2.22
N PRO A 57 10.27 3.15 1.09
CA PRO A 57 11.55 2.50 0.87
C PRO A 57 12.54 2.91 1.98
N SER A 58 13.26 1.93 2.52
CA SER A 58 14.34 2.18 3.48
C SER A 58 15.64 2.46 2.73
N CYS A 59 16.39 3.48 3.16
CA CYS A 59 17.78 3.65 2.72
C CYS A 59 18.72 3.15 3.81
N THR A 60 19.81 2.48 3.42
CA THR A 60 20.96 2.14 4.29
C THR A 60 21.91 3.31 4.53
N CYS A 61 21.56 4.50 4.04
CA CYS A 61 22.29 5.74 4.20
C CYS A 61 22.52 6.05 5.70
N PRO A 62 23.74 6.40 6.14
CA PRO A 62 24.01 6.79 7.54
C PRO A 62 23.23 8.01 8.02
N ARG A 63 22.79 8.85 7.07
CA ARG A 63 21.92 10.01 7.29
C ARG A 63 20.67 9.86 6.46
N ARG A 64 19.57 10.49 6.90
CA ARG A 64 18.29 10.50 6.18
C ARG A 64 18.52 10.92 4.72
N CYS A 65 18.18 10.02 3.79
CA CYS A 65 18.38 10.28 2.37
C CYS A 65 17.48 11.44 1.91
N THR A 66 18.08 12.41 1.21
CA THR A 66 17.42 13.60 0.68
C THR A 66 17.38 13.61 -0.84
N CYS A 67 17.61 12.48 -1.51
CA CYS A 67 17.46 12.42 -2.97
C CYS A 67 15.98 12.59 -3.36
N GLU A 68 15.74 13.03 -4.59
CA GLU A 68 14.38 13.27 -5.09
C GLU A 68 13.52 12.00 -5.01
N ALA A 69 14.07 10.83 -5.36
CA ALA A 69 13.35 9.57 -5.26
C ALA A 69 12.80 9.29 -3.85
N MET A 70 13.61 9.52 -2.81
CA MET A 70 13.19 9.32 -1.42
C MET A 70 12.24 10.40 -0.92
N ARG A 71 12.33 11.64 -1.44
CA ARG A 71 11.33 12.68 -1.16
C ARG A 71 9.99 12.33 -1.79
N SER A 72 9.98 11.93 -3.05
CA SER A 72 8.78 11.53 -3.79
C SER A 72 8.11 10.31 -3.17
N ALA A 73 8.87 9.29 -2.78
CA ALA A 73 8.33 8.11 -2.11
C ALA A 73 7.63 8.45 -0.78
N ARG A 74 8.23 9.34 0.04
CA ARG A 74 7.62 9.82 1.29
C ARG A 74 6.38 10.66 1.04
N ARG A 75 6.41 11.53 0.01
CA ARG A 75 5.27 12.37 -0.36
C ARG A 75 4.09 11.52 -0.83
N ASN A 76 4.32 10.53 -1.68
CA ASN A 76 3.29 9.63 -2.16
C ASN A 76 2.63 8.87 -1.00
N HIS A 77 3.43 8.39 -0.04
CA HIS A 77 2.90 7.76 1.17
C HIS A 77 2.07 8.72 2.05
N SER A 78 2.43 10.00 2.16
CA SER A 78 1.63 10.97 2.91
C SER A 78 0.27 11.29 2.27
N LEU A 79 0.19 11.23 0.93
CA LEU A 79 -1.05 11.51 0.21
C LEU A 79 -2.10 10.42 0.43
N LEU A 80 -1.67 9.16 0.62
CA LEU A 80 -2.57 8.05 0.96
C LEU A 80 -3.29 8.30 2.30
N HIS A 81 -2.59 8.81 3.31
CA HIS A 81 -3.17 9.09 4.64
C HIS A 81 -3.95 10.42 4.77
N THR A 82 -4.12 11.18 3.69
CA THR A 82 -4.82 12.48 3.73
C THR A 82 -6.29 12.38 3.25
N ILE A 83 -6.72 11.21 2.77
CA ILE A 83 -8.10 10.88 2.37
C ILE A 83 -8.85 10.27 3.57
#